data_AF-A0A1V8YCE6-F1
#
_entry.id   AF-A0A1V8YCE6-F1
#
_cell.length_a   1.000
_cell.length_b   1.000
_cell.length_c   1.000
_cell.angle_alpha   90.00
_cell.angle_beta   90.00
_cell.angle_gamma   90.00
#
_symmetry.space_group_name_H-M   'P 1'
#
loop_
_entity.id
_entity.type
_entity.pdbx_description
1 polymer ?
#
loop_
_entity_poly.entity_id
_entity_poly.type
_entity_poly.pdbx_seq_one_letter_code
_entity_poly.pdbx_strand_id
1 'polypeptide(L)'
;MKERVKKYDAITQYLKNNGGSQVTLTFTQIDELLFPSYGLPKSARYSTDWWANDYKHPEKGAYGWINAGYEVVVINLKKEYVVFNQLVKSSWLFD
;
A
#
# COMPACT_ATOMS: atom_id res chain seq x y z
N MET A 1 1.78 -18.63 -20.14
CA MET A 1 2.57 -18.55 -18.89
C MET A 1 1.69 -17.88 -17.84
N LYS A 2 1.30 -18.56 -16.76
CA LYS A 2 0.56 -17.89 -15.67
C LYS A 2 1.55 -16.95 -14.98
N GLU A 3 1.35 -15.64 -15.07
CA GLU A 3 2.12 -14.71 -14.27
C GLU A 3 1.97 -15.07 -12.79
N ARG A 4 3.09 -15.14 -12.05
CA ARG A 4 3.02 -15.29 -10.59
C ARG A 4 2.53 -13.97 -10.02
N VAL A 5 1.27 -13.93 -9.60
CA VAL A 5 0.73 -12.83 -8.79
C VAL A 5 1.53 -12.77 -7.49
N LYS A 6 2.20 -11.66 -7.22
CA LYS A 6 2.87 -11.43 -5.94
C LYS A 6 1.85 -11.02 -4.89
N LYS A 7 2.21 -11.25 -3.63
CA LYS A 7 1.30 -11.15 -2.47
C LYS A 7 0.57 -9.80 -2.32
N TYR A 8 1.07 -8.70 -2.88
CA TYR A 8 0.43 -7.37 -2.74
C TYR A 8 0.27 -6.64 -4.07
N ASP A 9 0.30 -7.36 -5.19
CA ASP A 9 0.10 -6.75 -6.52
C ASP A 9 -1.30 -6.13 -6.64
N ALA A 10 -2.33 -6.71 -6.00
CA ALA A 10 -3.69 -6.15 -6.01
C ALA A 10 -3.75 -4.73 -5.40
N ILE A 11 -3.04 -4.49 -4.29
CA ILE A 11 -2.90 -3.16 -3.69
C ILE A 11 -2.18 -2.22 -4.67
N THR A 12 -1.11 -2.72 -5.31
CA THR A 12 -0.35 -1.93 -6.29
C THR A 12 -1.24 -1.44 -7.43
N GLN A 13 -2.02 -2.35 -8.02
CA GLN A 13 -2.92 -2.03 -9.12
C GLN A 13 -4.04 -1.09 -8.68
N TYR A 14 -4.62 -1.32 -7.50
CA TYR A 14 -5.67 -0.44 -6.96
C TYR A 14 -5.19 1.00 -6.83
N LEU A 15 -4.03 1.22 -6.18
CA LEU A 15 -3.49 2.57 -5.96
C LEU A 15 -3.10 3.26 -7.27
N LYS A 16 -2.54 2.52 -8.24
CA LYS A 16 -2.25 3.05 -9.57
C LYS A 16 -3.52 3.49 -10.31
N ASN A 17 -4.56 2.67 -10.26
CA ASN A 17 -5.82 2.93 -10.96
C ASN A 17 -6.68 3.99 -10.26
N ASN A 18 -6.55 4.15 -8.95
CA ASN A 18 -7.27 5.18 -8.20
C ASN A 18 -6.82 6.59 -8.64
N GLY A 19 -5.51 6.79 -8.83
CA GLY A 19 -4.95 8.05 -9.35
C GLY A 19 -5.11 9.27 -8.44
N GLY A 20 -5.67 9.11 -7.23
CA GLY A 20 -5.81 10.19 -6.26
C GLY A 20 -4.47 10.58 -5.63
N SER A 21 -4.25 11.87 -5.41
CA SER A 21 -3.06 12.37 -4.70
C SER A 21 -3.01 11.83 -3.25
N GLN A 22 -4.16 11.55 -2.66
CA GLN A 22 -4.30 10.90 -1.36
C GLN A 22 -5.40 9.85 -1.41
N VAL A 23 -5.12 8.66 -0.87
CA VAL A 23 -6.04 7.51 -0.85
C VAL A 23 -6.17 6.99 0.57
N THR A 24 -7.39 6.95 1.10
CA THR A 24 -7.66 6.33 2.41
C THR A 24 -8.29 4.97 2.20
N LEU A 25 -7.75 3.93 2.84
CA LEU A 25 -8.32 2.59 2.84
C LEU A 25 -8.49 2.08 4.27
N THR A 26 -9.63 1.46 4.54
CA THR A 26 -9.81 0.67 5.76
C THR A 26 -9.09 -0.68 5.64
N PHE A 27 -8.78 -1.31 6.76
CA PHE A 27 -8.18 -2.66 6.76
C PHE A 27 -9.10 -3.67 6.08
N THR A 28 -10.41 -3.53 6.24
CA THR A 28 -11.41 -4.35 5.55
C THR A 28 -11.35 -4.18 4.04
N GLN A 29 -11.25 -2.94 3.53
CA GLN A 29 -11.08 -2.70 2.09
C GLN A 29 -9.79 -3.33 1.57
N ILE A 30 -8.72 -3.31 2.36
CA ILE A 30 -7.47 -3.98 1.98
C ILE A 30 -7.63 -5.51 1.99
N ASP A 31 -8.32 -6.09 2.97
CA ASP A 31 -8.65 -7.51 2.98
C ASP A 31 -9.47 -7.92 1.74
N GLU A 32 -10.45 -7.09 1.35
CA GLU A 32 -11.24 -7.30 0.13
C GLU A 32 -10.38 -7.27 -1.14
N LEU A 33 -9.39 -6.36 -1.22
CA LEU A 33 -8.44 -6.32 -2.34
C LEU A 33 -7.56 -7.57 -2.42
N LEU A 34 -7.27 -8.22 -1.29
CA LEU A 34 -6.38 -9.39 -1.21
C LEU A 34 -7.15 -10.72 -1.33
N PHE A 35 -8.47 -10.70 -1.19
CA PHE A 35 -9.35 -11.85 -1.34
C PHE A 35 -9.35 -12.40 -2.79
N PRO A 36 -9.48 -13.72 -3.02
CA PRO A 36 -9.60 -14.82 -2.05
C PRO A 36 -8.26 -15.37 -1.55
N SER A 37 -7.14 -14.79 -1.98
CA SER A 37 -5.83 -15.41 -1.80
C SER A 37 -5.33 -15.32 -0.36
N TYR A 38 -5.50 -14.16 0.28
CA TYR A 38 -5.06 -13.88 1.65
C TYR A 38 -5.70 -12.58 2.14
N GLY A 39 -5.48 -12.23 3.41
CA GLY A 39 -5.79 -10.91 3.97
C GLY A 39 -4.54 -10.26 4.56
N LEU A 40 -4.73 -9.10 5.18
CA LEU A 40 -3.75 -8.44 6.01
C LEU A 40 -3.28 -9.41 7.11
N PRO A 41 -1.96 -9.55 7.31
CA PRO A 41 -1.44 -10.33 8.42
C PRO A 41 -1.85 -9.67 9.74
N LYS A 42 -1.96 -10.47 10.82
CA LYS A 42 -2.33 -9.96 12.14
C LYS A 42 -1.44 -8.77 12.56
N SER A 43 -0.14 -8.81 12.25
CA SER A 43 0.81 -7.74 12.55
C SER A 43 0.44 -6.38 11.96
N ALA A 44 -0.23 -6.34 10.81
CA ALA A 44 -0.74 -5.09 10.24
C ALA A 44 -1.81 -4.44 11.11
N ARG A 45 -2.52 -5.22 11.95
CA ARG A 45 -3.61 -4.72 12.81
C ARG A 45 -3.14 -4.23 14.18
N TYR A 46 -1.95 -4.63 14.64
CA TYR A 46 -1.44 -4.27 15.97
C TYR A 46 -0.07 -3.59 15.98
N SER A 47 0.63 -3.49 14.85
CA SER A 47 1.94 -2.83 14.76
C SER A 47 2.00 -1.88 13.58
N THR A 48 2.42 -0.64 13.84
CA THR A 48 2.68 0.36 12.81
C THR A 48 3.89 0.02 11.95
N ASP A 49 4.84 -0.78 12.46
CA ASP A 49 6.07 -1.16 11.74
C ASP A 49 5.77 -1.94 10.47
N TRP A 50 4.64 -2.65 10.42
CA TRP A 50 4.20 -3.34 9.21
C TRP A 50 3.87 -2.36 8.07
N TRP A 51 3.43 -1.15 8.42
CA TRP A 51 3.07 -0.07 7.49
C TRP A 51 4.24 0.88 7.19
N ALA A 52 5.45 0.60 7.68
CA ALA A 52 6.60 1.42 7.43
C ALA A 52 6.98 1.45 5.94
N ASN A 53 7.39 2.62 5.43
CA ASN A 53 7.89 2.80 4.07
C ASN A 53 9.34 2.28 3.95
N ASP A 54 9.53 0.97 4.05
CA ASP A 54 10.86 0.35 3.91
C ASP A 54 11.22 0.16 2.43
N TYR A 55 12.02 1.09 1.92
CA TYR A 55 12.57 1.08 0.55
C TYR A 55 13.74 0.10 0.36
N LYS A 56 14.39 -0.34 1.44
CA LYS A 56 15.57 -1.22 1.38
C LYS A 56 15.14 -2.68 1.33
N HIS A 57 14.10 -3.04 2.09
CA HIS A 57 13.56 -4.40 2.16
C HIS A 57 12.02 -4.38 2.04
N PRO A 58 11.46 -4.04 0.86
CA PRO A 58 10.01 -3.91 0.67
C PRO A 58 9.24 -5.22 0.73
N GLU A 59 9.88 -6.35 1.04
CA GLU A 59 9.33 -7.72 1.00
C GLU A 59 8.09 -7.97 1.90
N LYS A 60 7.76 -7.02 2.78
CA LYS A 60 6.52 -7.00 3.57
C LYS A 60 5.39 -6.28 2.80
N GLY A 61 4.49 -5.59 3.51
CA GLY A 61 3.40 -4.83 2.90
C GLY A 61 3.89 -3.70 1.99
N ALA A 62 5.05 -3.12 2.30
CA ALA A 62 5.59 -1.92 1.65
C ALA A 62 5.72 -2.01 0.13
N TYR A 63 6.04 -3.19 -0.38
CA TYR A 63 5.99 -3.49 -1.81
C TYR A 63 4.70 -3.01 -2.50
N GLY A 64 3.54 -3.11 -1.84
CA GLY A 64 2.23 -2.81 -2.41
C GLY A 64 2.02 -1.34 -2.75
N TRP A 65 2.44 -0.41 -1.89
CA TRP A 65 2.25 1.03 -2.13
C TRP A 65 3.46 1.70 -2.75
N ILE A 66 4.68 1.29 -2.38
CA ILE A 66 5.91 1.85 -2.95
C ILE A 66 5.96 1.64 -4.47
N ASN A 67 5.62 0.44 -4.96
CA ASN A 67 5.58 0.17 -6.41
C ASN A 67 4.41 0.83 -7.14
N ALA A 68 3.42 1.33 -6.40
CA ALA A 68 2.36 2.16 -6.94
C ALA A 68 2.79 3.64 -7.01
N GLY A 69 3.94 4.01 -6.45
CA GLY A 69 4.35 5.41 -6.31
C GLY A 69 3.59 6.10 -5.19
N TYR A 70 3.34 5.41 -4.08
CA TYR A 70 2.69 5.95 -2.89
C TYR A 70 3.53 5.68 -1.64
N GLU A 71 3.27 6.44 -0.59
CA GLU A 71 3.78 6.23 0.76
C GLU A 71 2.64 6.22 1.78
N VAL A 72 2.78 5.44 2.85
CA VAL A 72 1.92 5.59 4.02
C VAL A 72 2.27 6.88 4.75
N VAL A 73 1.28 7.73 4.97
CA VAL A 73 1.43 9.00 5.72
C VAL A 73 0.66 9.01 7.04
N VAL A 74 -0.40 8.22 7.15
CA VAL A 74 -1.17 8.04 8.39
C VAL A 74 -1.58 6.59 8.53
N ILE A 75 -1.47 6.06 9.75
CA ILE A 75 -2.02 4.77 10.14
C ILE A 75 -2.79 4.93 11.44
N ASN A 76 -4.01 4.39 11.49
CA ASN A 76 -4.82 4.36 12.69
C ASN A 76 -5.24 2.93 12.99
N LEU A 77 -4.52 2.26 13.90
CA LEU A 77 -4.82 0.87 14.26
C LEU A 77 -6.15 0.72 14.99
N LYS A 78 -6.58 1.74 15.76
CA LYS A 78 -7.85 1.70 16.51
C LYS A 78 -9.07 1.82 15.62
N LYS A 79 -9.00 2.68 14.60
CA LYS A 79 -10.05 2.89 13.60
C LYS A 79 -9.85 2.05 12.34
N GLU A 80 -8.77 1.26 12.30
CA GLU A 80 -8.42 0.34 11.22
C GLU A 80 -8.41 0.97 9.82
N TYR A 81 -7.66 2.06 9.65
CA TYR A 81 -7.43 2.65 8.33
C TYR A 81 -6.00 3.17 8.15
N VAL A 82 -5.61 3.26 6.88
CA VAL A 82 -4.35 3.81 6.42
C VAL A 82 -4.61 4.88 5.36
N VAL A 83 -3.75 5.89 5.33
CA VAL A 83 -3.75 6.94 4.32
C VAL A 83 -2.46 6.84 3.53
N PHE A 84 -2.60 6.73 2.22
CA PHE A 84 -1.51 6.76 1.26
C PHE A 84 -1.45 8.14 0.60
N ASN A 85 -0.24 8.65 0.37
CA ASN A 85 -0.01 9.85 -0.42
C ASN A 85 0.80 9.50 -1.65
N GLN A 86 0.40 10.02 -2.81
CA GLN A 86 1.12 9.81 -4.06
C GLN A 86 2.46 10.54 -4.01
N LEU A 87 3.51 9.84 -4.41
CA LEU A 87 4.82 10.41 -4.65
C LEU A 87 4.74 11.28 -5.91
N VAL A 88 4.58 12.59 -5.73
CA VAL A 88 4.79 13.54 -6.82
C VAL A 88 6.28 13.55 -7.17
N LYS A 89 6.62 13.10 -8.38
CA LYS A 89 7.92 13.47 -8.95
C LYS A 89 7.90 14.98 -9.11
N SER A 90 8.85 15.68 -8.49
CA SER A 90 9.13 17.07 -8.81
C SER A 90 9.53 17.15 -10.28
N SER A 91 8.56 17.32 -11.18
CA SER A 91 8.80 17.63 -12.60
C SER A 91 9.30 19.06 -12.81
N TRP A 92 9.54 19.81 -11.72
CA TRP A 92 9.92 21.22 -11.70
C TRP A 92 11.43 21.46 -11.53
N LEU A 93 12.28 20.43 -11.55
CA LEU A 93 13.73 20.58 -11.30
C LEU A 93 14.63 20.38 -12.52
N PHE A 94 14.07 20.28 -13.73
CA PHE A 94 14.85 20.27 -14.96
C PHE A 94 14.14 21.09 -16.03
N ASP A 95 14.38 22.39 -16.01
CA ASP A 95 14.34 23.28 -17.19
C ASP A 95 15.64 24.11 -17.16
#